data_AF-A0A3S9T2M4-F1
#
_entry.id   AF-A0A3S9T2M4-F1
#
_cell.length_a   1.000
_cell.length_b   1.000
_cell.length_c   1.000
_cell.angle_alpha   90.00
_cell.angle_beta   90.00
_cell.angle_gamma   90.00
#
_symmetry.space_group_name_H-M   'P 1'
#
loop_
_entity.id
_entity.type
_entity.pdbx_description
1 polymer ?
#
loop_
_entity_poly.entity_id
_entity_poly.type
_entity_poly.pdbx_seq_one_letter_code
_entity_poly.pdbx_strand_id
1 'polypeptide(L)'
;MNSNVLEIVTILVKKLLHNEDLINNEEEIIKGLLELGYNLNDIEMAFELIFSSTEIIGVSESFENHNYLPTSQRIFSIRERFIFSSEVQNVLLILLREKFLTLAILEEIIHKGFNLFFNVGIKELWYLLRITIDDEILLTRIKNRISSFKELKDAGNFFVQ
;
A
#
# COMPACT_ATOMS: atom_id res chain seq x y z
N MET A 1 5.27 -22.09 -22.59
CA MET A 1 6.21 -21.37 -21.71
C MET A 1 7.61 -21.91 -21.94
N ASN A 2 8.61 -21.04 -22.04
CA ASN A 2 10.01 -21.43 -22.22
C ASN A 2 10.52 -22.13 -20.94
N SER A 3 11.24 -23.25 -21.07
CA SER A 3 11.74 -24.04 -19.94
C SER A 3 12.69 -23.23 -19.04
N ASN A 4 13.47 -22.32 -19.65
CA ASN A 4 14.40 -21.46 -18.93
C ASN A 4 13.68 -20.46 -18.02
N VAL A 5 12.58 -19.87 -18.51
CA VAL A 5 11.80 -18.89 -17.76
C VAL A 5 11.23 -19.51 -16.49
N LEU A 6 10.72 -20.75 -16.56
CA LEU A 6 10.15 -21.43 -15.39
C LEU A 6 11.23 -21.79 -14.35
N GLU A 7 12.43 -22.13 -14.79
CA GLU A 7 13.57 -22.39 -13.91
C GLU A 7 14.03 -21.10 -13.21
N ILE A 8 14.14 -20.00 -13.94
CA ILE A 8 14.47 -18.67 -13.38
C ILE A 8 13.41 -18.26 -12.35
N VAL A 9 12.12 -18.39 -12.68
CA VAL A 9 11.01 -18.13 -11.74
C VAL A 9 11.17 -18.97 -10.46
N THR A 10 11.52 -20.24 -10.57
CA THR A 10 11.72 -21.13 -9.41
C THR A 10 12.88 -20.65 -8.52
N ILE A 11 13.97 -20.16 -9.13
CA ILE A 11 15.11 -19.58 -8.41
C ILE A 11 14.69 -18.31 -7.67
N LEU A 12 13.96 -17.41 -8.34
CA LEU A 12 13.49 -16.15 -7.77
C LEU A 12 12.51 -16.39 -6.60
N VAL A 13 11.56 -17.33 -6.73
CA VAL A 13 10.64 -17.71 -5.65
C VAL A 13 11.39 -18.27 -4.45
N LYS A 14 12.40 -19.13 -4.67
CA LYS A 14 13.21 -19.64 -3.56
C LYS A 14 13.93 -18.51 -2.82
N LYS A 15 14.45 -17.51 -3.53
CA LYS A 15 15.11 -16.35 -2.89
C LYS A 15 14.13 -15.53 -2.06
N LEU A 16 12.91 -15.29 -2.55
CA LEU A 16 11.85 -14.62 -1.79
C LEU A 16 11.48 -15.33 -0.48
N LEU A 17 11.36 -16.66 -0.52
CA LEU A 17 11.03 -17.47 0.66
C LEU A 17 12.10 -17.41 1.76
N HIS A 18 13.35 -17.05 1.42
CA HIS A 18 14.44 -16.90 2.38
C HIS A 18 14.62 -15.45 2.87
N ASN A 19 13.65 -14.56 2.63
CA ASN A 19 13.69 -13.13 2.95
C ASN A 19 14.82 -12.36 2.24
N GLU A 20 15.27 -12.81 1.07
CA GLU A 20 16.14 -12.00 0.22
C GLU A 20 15.28 -10.95 -0.51
N ASP A 21 15.65 -9.68 -0.35
CA ASP A 21 14.95 -8.56 -0.98
C ASP A 21 15.32 -8.48 -2.47
N LEU A 22 14.46 -9.03 -3.33
CA LEU A 22 14.68 -9.06 -4.78
C LEU A 22 14.76 -7.65 -5.39
N ILE A 23 14.05 -6.68 -4.81
CA ILE A 23 13.95 -5.32 -5.37
C ILE A 23 15.25 -4.56 -5.10
N ASN A 24 15.78 -4.68 -3.89
CA ASN A 24 17.04 -4.02 -3.53
C ASN A 24 18.28 -4.69 -4.16
N ASN A 25 18.15 -5.95 -4.61
CA ASN A 25 19.25 -6.75 -5.15
C ASN A 25 19.07 -7.14 -6.64
N GLU A 26 18.17 -6.48 -7.36
CA GLU A 26 17.76 -6.84 -8.72
C GLU A 26 18.97 -6.96 -9.67
N GLU A 27 19.86 -5.97 -9.68
CA GLU A 27 21.06 -5.97 -10.54
C GLU A 27 22.01 -7.13 -10.26
N GLU A 28 22.19 -7.48 -8.97
CA GLU A 28 23.06 -8.60 -8.56
C GLU A 28 22.46 -9.95 -8.99
N ILE A 29 21.14 -10.08 -8.92
CA ILE A 29 20.41 -11.28 -9.30
C ILE A 29 20.41 -11.46 -10.82
N ILE A 30 20.17 -10.39 -11.59
CA ILE A 30 20.26 -10.42 -13.06
C ILE A 30 21.67 -10.83 -13.47
N LYS A 31 22.71 -10.26 -12.85
CA LYS A 31 24.10 -10.61 -13.13
C LYS A 31 24.38 -12.09 -12.84
N GLY A 32 23.91 -12.60 -11.69
CA GLY A 32 24.07 -14.02 -11.35
C GLY A 32 23.37 -14.96 -12.35
N LEU A 33 22.19 -14.59 -12.86
CA LEU A 33 21.47 -15.36 -13.87
C LEU A 33 22.18 -15.34 -15.24
N LEU A 34 22.75 -14.20 -15.64
CA LEU A 34 23.57 -14.11 -16.85
C LEU A 34 24.84 -14.98 -16.74
N GLU A 35 25.49 -15.00 -15.58
CA GLU A 35 26.65 -15.86 -15.31
C GLU A 35 26.31 -17.36 -15.35
N LEU A 36 25.07 -17.72 -15.01
CA LEU A 36 24.54 -19.08 -15.14
C LEU A 36 24.18 -19.48 -16.59
N GLY A 37 24.30 -18.55 -17.54
CA GLY A 37 24.06 -18.79 -18.96
C GLY A 37 22.63 -18.52 -19.42
N TYR A 38 21.77 -17.93 -18.57
CA TYR A 38 20.45 -17.47 -19.00
C TYR A 38 20.58 -16.23 -19.88
N ASN A 39 19.70 -16.10 -20.87
CA ASN A 39 19.66 -14.91 -21.71
C ASN A 39 18.80 -13.82 -21.04
N LEU A 40 19.09 -12.56 -21.39
CA LEU A 40 18.42 -11.40 -20.80
C LEU A 40 16.90 -11.43 -21.03
N ASN A 41 16.45 -11.84 -22.21
CA ASN A 41 15.02 -11.90 -22.54
C ASN A 41 14.24 -12.90 -21.65
N ASP A 42 14.83 -14.06 -21.35
CA ASP A 42 14.24 -15.07 -20.46
C ASP A 42 14.24 -14.58 -19.00
N ILE A 43 15.25 -13.81 -18.60
CA ILE A 43 15.34 -13.17 -17.28
C ILE A 43 14.26 -12.09 -17.14
N GLU A 44 14.15 -11.18 -18.11
CA GLU A 44 13.12 -10.14 -18.16
C GLU A 44 11.72 -10.75 -18.09
N MET A 45 11.43 -11.76 -18.91
CA MET A 45 10.14 -12.47 -18.86
C MET A 45 9.88 -13.13 -17.49
N ALA A 46 10.90 -13.66 -16.82
CA ALA A 46 10.73 -14.27 -15.50
C ALA A 46 10.48 -13.23 -14.40
N PHE A 47 11.19 -12.10 -14.44
CA PHE A 47 10.93 -10.96 -13.56
C PHE A 47 9.55 -10.36 -13.81
N GLU A 48 9.15 -10.19 -15.08
CA GLU A 48 7.79 -9.81 -15.44
C GLU A 48 6.77 -10.80 -14.89
N LEU A 49 6.99 -12.12 -14.93
CA LEU A 49 6.06 -13.09 -14.35
C LEU A 49 5.97 -12.99 -12.82
N ILE A 50 7.10 -12.83 -12.12
CA ILE A 50 7.10 -12.62 -10.66
C ILE A 50 6.42 -11.30 -10.32
N PHE A 51 6.69 -10.23 -11.07
CA PHE A 51 6.18 -8.91 -10.75
C PHE A 51 4.74 -8.66 -11.22
N SER A 52 4.34 -9.23 -12.35
CA SER A 52 2.94 -9.27 -12.80
C SER A 52 2.09 -10.17 -11.91
N SER A 53 2.66 -11.23 -11.32
CA SER A 53 1.98 -11.99 -10.27
C SER A 53 2.03 -11.31 -8.89
N THR A 54 2.95 -10.37 -8.65
CA THR A 54 2.83 -9.45 -7.51
C THR A 54 1.85 -8.29 -7.76
N GLU A 55 1.54 -7.92 -9.00
CA GLU A 55 0.31 -7.17 -9.31
C GLU A 55 -0.95 -8.02 -9.02
N ILE A 56 -0.85 -9.36 -9.00
CA ILE A 56 -1.90 -10.27 -8.50
C ILE A 56 -1.89 -10.43 -6.97
N ILE A 57 -0.87 -9.93 -6.25
CA ILE A 57 -0.99 -9.58 -4.82
C ILE A 57 -1.54 -8.13 -4.72
N GLY A 58 -2.55 -7.87 -5.53
CA GLY A 58 -3.29 -6.64 -5.68
C GLY A 58 -4.61 -6.99 -6.36
N VAL A 59 -5.57 -7.47 -5.55
CA VAL A 59 -7.00 -7.53 -5.91
C VAL A 59 -7.36 -8.59 -6.96
N SER A 60 -7.65 -9.81 -6.51
CA SER A 60 -8.80 -10.53 -7.06
C SER A 60 -9.85 -10.72 -5.97
N GLU A 61 -11.06 -10.32 -6.32
CA GLU A 61 -12.23 -10.20 -5.49
C GLU A 61 -12.59 -11.54 -4.84
N SER A 62 -12.32 -11.61 -3.55
CA SER A 62 -13.34 -12.08 -2.62
C SER A 62 -13.33 -11.11 -1.46
N PHE A 63 -14.14 -10.05 -1.59
CA PHE A 63 -14.79 -9.43 -0.44
C PHE A 63 -15.76 -10.45 0.18
N GLU A 64 -15.25 -11.64 0.53
CA GLU A 64 -15.93 -12.49 1.47
C GLU A 64 -15.87 -11.79 2.81
N ASN A 65 -17.04 -11.71 3.43
CA ASN A 65 -17.30 -11.23 4.78
C ASN A 65 -16.48 -12.03 5.80
N HIS A 66 -15.19 -11.78 5.80
CA HIS A 66 -14.24 -12.32 6.72
C HIS A 66 -14.25 -11.39 7.91
N ASN A 67 -15.24 -11.64 8.77
CA ASN A 67 -15.33 -11.23 10.18
C ASN A 67 -14.15 -11.75 11.01
N TYR A 68 -12.92 -11.74 10.46
CA TYR A 68 -11.72 -11.92 11.24
C TYR A 68 -11.49 -10.60 11.95
N LEU A 69 -11.75 -10.60 13.27
CA LEU A 69 -11.18 -9.61 14.16
C LEU A 69 -9.68 -9.51 13.82
N PRO A 70 -9.16 -8.34 13.42
CA PRO A 70 -7.72 -8.21 13.26
C PRO A 70 -7.12 -8.22 14.66
N THR A 71 -6.69 -9.39 15.12
CA THR A 71 -5.75 -9.51 16.24
C THR A 71 -4.35 -9.04 15.84
N SER A 72 -4.10 -8.80 14.54
CA SER A 72 -2.91 -8.11 14.06
C SER A 72 -3.07 -6.60 14.20
N GLN A 73 -2.15 -5.98 14.92
CA GLN A 73 -2.03 -4.51 14.95
C GLN A 73 -1.43 -4.05 13.62
N ARG A 74 -2.07 -3.08 12.94
CA ARG A 74 -1.49 -2.43 11.76
C ARG A 74 -0.21 -1.72 12.18
N ILE A 75 0.88 -2.00 11.46
CA ILE A 75 2.17 -1.33 11.62
C ILE A 75 2.46 -0.59 10.31
N PHE A 76 2.78 0.71 10.40
CA PHE A 76 3.16 1.49 9.23
C PHE A 76 4.58 1.14 8.77
N SER A 77 4.75 0.96 7.47
CA SER A 77 6.06 0.74 6.84
C SER A 77 6.94 1.99 6.97
N ILE A 78 8.26 1.85 6.80
CA ILE A 78 9.20 3.00 6.84
C ILE A 78 8.77 4.08 5.84
N ARG A 79 8.34 3.66 4.64
CA ARG A 79 7.90 4.56 3.58
C ARG A 79 6.62 5.30 3.96
N GLU A 80 5.64 4.60 4.52
CA GLU A 80 4.43 5.23 5.05
C GLU A 80 4.75 6.21 6.17
N ARG A 81 5.64 5.85 7.10
CA ARG A 81 6.03 6.74 8.19
C ARG A 81 6.74 8.01 7.72
N PHE A 82 7.36 7.97 6.55
CA PHE A 82 8.01 9.13 5.95
C PHE A 82 7.00 10.10 5.34
N ILE A 83 5.95 9.60 4.70
CA ILE A 83 4.93 10.43 4.07
C ILE A 83 3.88 10.89 5.08
N PHE A 84 3.37 9.99 5.91
CA PHE A 84 2.33 10.29 6.88
C PHE A 84 2.96 10.80 8.16
N SER A 85 2.61 12.02 8.56
CA SER A 85 3.03 12.57 9.86
C SER A 85 2.61 11.67 11.02
N SER A 86 3.36 11.69 12.14
CA SER A 86 3.05 10.86 13.31
C SER A 86 1.64 11.10 13.88
N GLU A 87 1.14 12.34 13.76
CA GLU A 87 -0.23 12.67 14.16
C GLU A 87 -1.25 11.95 13.26
N VAL A 88 -1.05 11.98 11.94
CA VAL A 88 -1.92 11.29 10.98
C VAL A 88 -1.89 9.77 11.17
N GLN A 89 -0.72 9.19 11.38
CA GLN A 89 -0.58 7.76 11.68
C GLN A 89 -1.44 7.36 12.89
N ASN A 90 -1.38 8.17 13.96
CA ASN A 90 -2.18 7.94 15.16
C ASN A 90 -3.69 8.07 14.88
N VAL A 91 -4.11 9.08 14.11
CA VAL A 91 -5.52 9.24 13.73
C VAL A 91 -6.03 8.03 12.94
N LEU A 92 -5.26 7.56 11.95
CA LEU A 92 -5.63 6.40 11.14
C LEU A 92 -5.77 5.12 11.99
N LEU A 93 -4.88 4.91 12.97
CA LEU A 93 -4.99 3.79 13.91
C LEU A 93 -6.22 3.89 14.81
N ILE A 94 -6.54 5.10 15.30
CA ILE A 94 -7.75 5.33 16.09
C ILE A 94 -8.99 5.01 15.27
N LEU A 95 -9.05 5.49 14.02
CA LEU A 95 -10.18 5.26 13.12
C LEU A 95 -10.35 3.78 12.77
N LEU A 96 -9.24 3.06 12.56
CA LEU A 96 -9.25 1.61 12.33
C LEU A 96 -9.74 0.85 13.57
N ARG A 97 -9.23 1.18 14.75
CA ARG A 97 -9.63 0.56 16.03
C ARG A 97 -11.10 0.77 16.33
N GLU A 98 -11.62 1.95 16.02
CA GLU A 98 -13.03 2.32 16.24
C GLU A 98 -13.96 1.89 15.10
N LYS A 99 -13.43 1.15 14.11
CA LYS A 99 -14.18 0.62 12.97
C LYS A 99 -14.85 1.70 12.13
N PHE A 100 -14.31 2.92 12.13
CA PHE A 100 -14.67 3.93 11.13
C PHE A 100 -14.04 3.61 9.78
N LEU A 101 -12.88 2.96 9.80
CA LEU A 101 -12.20 2.48 8.60
C LEU A 101 -12.10 0.96 8.66
N THR A 102 -12.24 0.33 7.51
CA THR A 102 -11.79 -1.05 7.28
C THR A 102 -10.33 -1.02 6.83
N LEU A 103 -9.65 -2.17 6.89
CA LEU A 103 -8.28 -2.27 6.34
C LEU A 103 -8.24 -1.89 4.85
N ALA A 104 -9.26 -2.29 4.07
CA ALA A 104 -9.34 -1.95 2.66
C ALA A 104 -9.38 -0.42 2.42
N ILE A 105 -10.21 0.30 3.18
CA ILE A 105 -10.30 1.77 3.07
C ILE A 105 -8.98 2.43 3.51
N LEU A 106 -8.33 1.89 4.54
CA LEU A 106 -7.03 2.40 4.98
C LEU A 106 -5.95 2.26 3.90
N GLU A 107 -5.86 1.09 3.24
CA GLU A 107 -4.90 0.90 2.14
C GLU A 107 -5.18 1.84 0.97
N GLU A 108 -6.45 2.10 0.66
CA GLU A 108 -6.82 3.07 -0.38
C GLU A 108 -6.38 4.50 -0.01
N ILE A 109 -6.59 4.92 1.24
CA ILE A 109 -6.10 6.21 1.76
C ILE A 109 -4.58 6.29 1.65
N ILE A 110 -3.88 5.21 2.00
CA ILE A 110 -2.42 5.13 1.92
C ILE A 110 -1.95 5.28 0.48
N HIS A 111 -2.56 4.53 -0.44
CA HIS A 111 -2.24 4.56 -1.87
C HIS A 111 -2.48 5.94 -2.48
N LYS A 112 -3.64 6.56 -2.20
CA LYS A 112 -3.93 7.94 -2.64
C LYS A 112 -2.97 8.95 -2.02
N GLY A 113 -2.58 8.76 -0.76
CA GLY A 113 -1.59 9.60 -0.09
C GLY A 113 -0.22 9.58 -0.79
N PHE A 114 0.25 8.40 -1.18
CA PHE A 114 1.48 8.24 -1.96
C PHE A 114 1.46 8.98 -3.30
N ASN A 115 0.30 8.97 -3.98
CA ASN A 115 0.18 9.54 -5.32
C ASN A 115 -0.05 11.06 -5.33
N LEU A 116 -0.67 11.60 -4.27
CA LEU A 116 -1.14 12.98 -4.25
C LEU A 116 -0.24 13.92 -3.43
N PHE A 117 0.51 13.39 -2.46
CA PHE A 117 1.21 14.22 -1.48
C PHE A 117 2.62 13.72 -1.19
N PHE A 118 3.56 14.67 -1.05
CA PHE A 118 4.92 14.38 -0.56
C PHE A 118 4.97 14.25 0.98
N ASN A 119 4.01 14.86 1.67
CA ASN A 119 3.82 14.78 3.12
C ASN A 119 2.33 14.94 3.43
N VAL A 120 1.78 14.04 4.24
CA VAL A 120 0.38 14.02 4.64
C VAL A 120 0.26 14.47 6.10
N GLY A 121 -0.28 15.68 6.26
CA GLY A 121 -0.76 16.22 7.52
C GLY A 121 -2.25 16.01 7.71
N ILE A 122 -2.80 16.59 8.78
CA ILE A 122 -4.23 16.43 9.14
C ILE A 122 -5.18 16.98 8.07
N LYS A 123 -4.78 18.04 7.37
CA LYS A 123 -5.58 18.66 6.29
C LYS A 123 -5.65 17.74 5.07
N GLU A 124 -4.50 17.21 4.65
CA GLU A 124 -4.36 16.30 3.53
C GLU A 124 -5.08 14.98 3.85
N LEU A 125 -4.96 14.47 5.08
CA LEU A 125 -5.72 13.32 5.55
C LEU A 125 -7.24 13.56 5.44
N TRP A 126 -7.74 14.72 5.84
CA TRP A 126 -9.17 15.03 5.72
C TRP A 126 -9.63 15.05 4.26
N TYR A 127 -8.81 15.59 3.36
CA TYR A 127 -9.07 15.52 1.93
C TYR A 127 -9.10 14.07 1.43
N LEU A 128 -8.11 13.26 1.80
CA LEU A 128 -8.02 11.83 1.45
C LEU A 128 -9.25 11.05 1.92
N LEU A 129 -9.74 11.33 3.14
CA LEU A 129 -10.96 10.72 3.67
C LEU A 129 -12.19 11.08 2.81
N ARG A 130 -12.34 12.36 2.42
CA ARG A 130 -13.48 12.81 1.62
C ARG A 130 -13.51 12.23 0.21
N ILE A 131 -12.36 12.00 -0.41
CA ILE A 131 -12.30 11.41 -1.75
C ILE A 131 -12.33 9.87 -1.74
N THR A 132 -12.36 9.25 -0.57
CA THR A 132 -12.34 7.79 -0.40
C THR A 132 -13.62 7.27 0.22
N ILE A 133 -14.29 8.09 1.03
CA ILE A 133 -15.51 7.72 1.73
C ILE A 133 -16.65 8.56 1.16
N ASP A 134 -17.57 7.91 0.45
CA ASP A 134 -18.76 8.56 -0.10
C ASP A 134 -19.86 8.81 0.96
N ASP A 135 -19.77 8.15 2.12
CA ASP A 135 -20.74 8.28 3.22
C ASP A 135 -20.51 9.55 4.05
N GLU A 136 -21.27 10.60 3.74
CA GLU A 136 -21.29 11.88 4.46
C GLU A 136 -21.67 11.76 5.95
N ILE A 137 -22.49 10.77 6.33
CA ILE A 137 -22.85 10.53 7.74
C ILE A 137 -21.64 10.00 8.48
N LEU A 138 -20.92 9.04 7.89
CA LEU A 138 -19.67 8.52 8.44
C LEU A 138 -18.61 9.62 8.57
N LEU A 139 -18.42 10.44 7.53
CA LEU A 139 -17.50 11.58 7.55
C LEU A 139 -17.83 12.56 8.68
N THR A 140 -19.12 12.86 8.87
CA THR A 140 -19.57 13.74 9.97
C THR A 140 -19.25 13.13 11.34
N ARG A 141 -19.44 11.81 11.51
CA ARG A 141 -19.09 11.11 12.75
C ARG A 141 -17.58 11.13 13.00
N ILE A 142 -16.77 10.93 11.97
CA ILE A 142 -15.30 11.01 12.04
C ILE A 142 -14.87 12.41 12.48
N LYS A 143 -15.39 13.47 11.84
CA LYS A 143 -15.09 14.87 12.18
C LYS A 143 -15.41 15.19 13.64
N ASN A 144 -16.54 14.69 14.14
CA ASN A 144 -16.96 14.91 15.53
C ASN A 144 -16.14 14.10 16.55
N ARG A 145 -15.58 12.96 16.13
CA ARG A 145 -14.80 12.07 17.00
C ARG A 145 -13.36 12.54 17.16
N ILE A 146 -12.71 12.95 16.07
CA ILE A 146 -11.30 13.32 16.06
C ILE A 146 -11.17 14.82 16.33
N SER A 147 -10.56 15.18 17.46
CA SER A 147 -10.36 16.59 17.84
C SER A 147 -9.55 17.37 16.81
N SER A 148 -8.52 16.77 16.21
CA SER A 148 -7.70 17.40 15.17
C SER A 148 -8.50 17.82 13.93
N PHE A 149 -9.66 17.19 13.67
CA PHE A 149 -10.55 17.59 12.56
C PHE A 149 -11.55 18.68 12.94
N LYS A 150 -11.78 18.95 14.24
CA LYS A 150 -12.69 20.03 14.68
C LYS A 150 -12.13 21.42 14.40
N GLU A 151 -10.81 21.53 14.35
CA GLU A 151 -10.10 22.78 14.04
C GLU A 151 -10.01 23.07 12.54
N LEU A 152 -10.36 22.09 11.70
CA LEU A 152 -10.57 22.30 10.27
C LEU A 152 -11.85 23.11 10.11
N LYS A 153 -11.72 24.44 10.09
CA LYS A 153 -12.75 25.34 9.57
C LYS A 153 -13.18 24.79 8.22
N ASP A 154 -14.49 24.69 7.98
CA ASP A 154 -15.07 24.16 6.74
C ASP A 154 -14.31 24.73 5.54
N ALA A 155 -13.37 23.93 5.04
CA ALA A 155 -12.50 24.29 3.95
C ALA A 155 -13.32 24.10 2.67
N GLY A 156 -14.28 25.01 2.49
CA GLY A 156 -14.69 25.44 1.18
C GLY A 156 -13.44 25.98 0.48
N ASN A 157 -13.21 25.50 -0.73
CA ASN A 157 -12.15 25.86 -1.66
C ASN A 157 -10.79 25.22 -1.38
N PHE A 158 -10.68 23.94 -1.73
CA PHE A 158 -9.41 23.34 -2.14
C PHE A 158 -9.32 23.33 -3.67
N PHE A 159 -9.01 24.47 -4.27
CA PHE A 159 -8.33 24.67 -5.56
C PHE A 159 -8.21 26.19 -5.74
N VAL A 160 -7.01 26.76 -5.61
CA VAL A 160 -6.35 27.69 -6.57
C VAL A 160 -4.93 28.00 -6.03
N GLN A 161 -3.91 27.41 -6.63
CA GLN A 161 -2.83 28.04 -7.41
C GLN A 161 -1.71 27.03 -7.63
#